data_AF-A0A7C3CGG7-F1
#
_entry.id   AF-A0A7C3CGG7-F1
#
_cell.length_a   1.000
_cell.length_b   1.000
_cell.length_c   1.000
_cell.angle_alpha   90.00
_cell.angle_beta   90.00
_cell.angle_gamma   90.00
#
_symmetry.space_group_name_H-M   'P 1'
#
loop_
_entity.id
_entity.type
_entity.pdbx_description
1 polymer ?
#
loop_
_entity_poly.entity_id
_entity_poly.type
_entity_poly.pdbx_seq_one_letter_code
_entity_poly.pdbx_strand_id
1 'polypeptide(L)'
;YAKKRETYGDEIMELVEKEILLRSIDQLWREHLLMLEHLRQAVAMRGYGQRDPLQEYKTEAFTLFERMITDLQELVTSQLMRVEILPEGYEEGLPTADELPEMQAHHFDPFSGSDELDDEVIEATFGDAPVMASNARVAPEMRDPEDPSTWGKVGRNEPCPCGSGKKYKRCHGKLA
;
A
#
# COMPACT_ATOMS: atom_id res chain seq x y z
N TYR A 1 13.47 -24.91 -7.92
CA TYR A 1 13.27 -24.84 -9.38
C TYR A 1 12.51 -26.04 -9.93
N ALA A 2 13.04 -27.26 -9.85
CA ALA A 2 12.39 -28.47 -10.40
C ALA A 2 10.92 -28.64 -9.98
N LYS A 3 10.61 -28.45 -8.69
CA LYS A 3 9.23 -28.48 -8.17
C LYS A 3 8.30 -27.43 -8.82
N LYS A 4 8.81 -26.23 -9.14
CA LYS A 4 8.02 -25.19 -9.82
C LYS A 4 7.71 -25.58 -11.26
N ARG A 5 8.68 -26.17 -11.99
CA ARG A 5 8.46 -26.72 -13.34
C ARG A 5 7.40 -27.82 -13.38
N GLU A 6 7.38 -28.69 -12.38
CA GLU A 6 6.34 -29.72 -12.26
C GLU A 6 4.96 -29.11 -11.94
N THR A 7 4.92 -28.06 -11.10
CA THR A 7 3.66 -27.42 -10.67
C THR A 7 3.00 -26.62 -11.80
N TYR A 8 3.78 -25.86 -12.57
CA TYR A 8 3.26 -24.93 -13.58
C TYR A 8 3.32 -25.49 -15.01
N GLY A 9 4.02 -26.58 -15.25
CA GLY A 9 4.26 -27.11 -16.60
C GLY A 9 5.49 -26.50 -17.28
N ASP A 10 6.09 -27.27 -18.18
CA ASP A 10 7.38 -26.92 -18.81
C ASP A 10 7.24 -25.78 -19.83
N GLU A 11 6.17 -25.79 -20.65
CA GLU A 11 5.93 -24.74 -21.67
C GLU A 11 5.71 -23.36 -21.04
N ILE A 12 4.92 -23.30 -19.96
CA ILE A 12 4.67 -22.02 -19.25
C ILE A 12 5.96 -21.51 -18.61
N MET A 13 6.74 -22.41 -17.99
CA MET A 13 8.01 -22.02 -17.40
C MET A 13 9.03 -21.54 -18.44
N GLU A 14 9.10 -22.14 -19.63
CA GLU A 14 9.98 -21.66 -20.70
C GLU A 14 9.62 -20.24 -21.16
N LEU A 15 8.32 -19.94 -21.30
CA LEU A 15 7.85 -18.59 -21.62
C LEU A 15 8.24 -17.58 -20.53
N VAL A 16 8.07 -17.95 -19.26
CA VAL A 16 8.44 -17.12 -18.11
C VAL A 16 9.95 -16.88 -18.04
N GLU A 17 10.76 -17.93 -18.25
CA GLU A 17 12.22 -17.83 -18.32
C GLU A 17 12.65 -16.82 -19.40
N LYS A 18 12.07 -16.95 -20.59
CA LYS A 18 12.34 -16.06 -21.72
C LYS A 18 11.91 -14.62 -21.44
N GLU A 19 10.73 -14.41 -20.89
CA GLU A 19 10.21 -13.08 -20.58
C GLU A 19 11.10 -12.38 -19.54
N ILE A 20 11.43 -13.06 -18.44
CA ILE A 20 12.28 -12.53 -17.37
C ILE A 20 13.66 -12.17 -17.91
N LEU A 21 14.26 -13.05 -18.72
CA LEU A 21 15.58 -12.79 -19.30
C LEU A 21 15.55 -11.57 -20.22
N LEU A 22 14.60 -11.51 -21.14
CA LEU A 22 14.48 -10.41 -22.11
C LEU A 22 14.18 -9.07 -21.43
N ARG A 23 13.29 -9.06 -20.44
CA ARG A 23 12.98 -7.84 -19.68
C ARG A 23 14.18 -7.37 -18.85
N SER A 24 14.91 -8.30 -18.24
CA SER A 24 16.08 -7.99 -17.41
C SER A 24 17.23 -7.44 -18.24
N ILE A 25 17.54 -8.05 -19.39
CA ILE A 25 18.61 -7.57 -20.27
C ILE A 25 18.28 -6.20 -20.87
N ASP A 26 17.03 -5.96 -21.30
CA ASP A 26 16.63 -4.66 -21.83
C ASP A 26 16.76 -3.54 -20.79
N GLN A 27 16.36 -3.80 -19.53
CA GLN A 27 16.49 -2.82 -18.46
C GLN A 27 17.96 -2.48 -18.17
N LEU A 28 18.79 -3.51 -17.94
CA LEU A 28 20.21 -3.32 -17.62
C LEU A 28 20.98 -2.72 -18.78
N TRP A 29 20.64 -3.07 -20.01
CA TRP A 29 21.27 -2.50 -21.20
C TRP A 29 20.96 -1.01 -21.34
N ARG A 30 19.70 -0.60 -21.13
CA ARG A 30 19.33 0.83 -21.15
C ARG A 30 20.06 1.63 -20.08
N GLU A 31 20.18 1.07 -18.88
CA GLU A 31 20.96 1.68 -17.80
C GLU A 31 22.46 1.75 -18.15
N HIS A 32 23.01 0.68 -18.73
CA HIS A 32 24.40 0.65 -19.19
C HIS A 32 24.69 1.73 -20.25
N LEU A 33 23.82 1.90 -21.25
CA LEU A 33 23.96 2.96 -22.25
C LEU A 33 23.97 4.35 -21.63
N LEU A 34 23.12 4.59 -20.61
CA LEU A 34 23.09 5.85 -19.87
C LEU A 34 24.38 6.06 -19.05
N MET A 35 24.88 5.00 -18.40
CA MET A 35 26.16 5.06 -17.70
C MET A 35 27.33 5.34 -18.65
N LEU A 36 27.36 4.77 -19.86
CA LEU A 36 28.39 5.04 -20.86
C LEU A 36 28.38 6.49 -21.34
N GLU A 37 27.20 7.09 -21.50
CA GLU A 37 27.09 8.52 -21.85
C GLU A 37 27.64 9.40 -20.72
N HIS A 38 27.32 9.11 -19.47
CA HIS A 38 27.88 9.82 -18.32
C HIS A 38 29.40 9.62 -18.20
N LEU A 39 29.89 8.41 -18.43
CA LEU A 39 31.32 8.10 -18.43
C LEU A 39 32.05 8.89 -19.52
N ARG A 40 31.47 8.98 -20.72
CA ARG A 40 32.04 9.77 -21.83
C ARG A 40 32.21 11.23 -21.46
N GLN A 41 31.24 11.82 -20.76
CA GLN A 41 31.31 13.21 -20.28
C GLN A 41 32.36 13.37 -19.16
N ALA A 42 32.47 12.41 -18.25
CA ALA A 42 33.42 12.46 -17.13
C ALA A 42 34.88 12.27 -17.57
N VAL A 43 35.15 11.35 -18.50
CA VAL A 43 36.51 11.03 -18.97
C VAL A 43 37.12 12.18 -19.78
N ALA A 44 36.30 13.02 -20.41
CA ALA A 44 36.77 14.24 -21.07
C ALA A 44 37.59 15.14 -20.12
N MET A 45 37.22 15.19 -18.84
CA MET A 45 37.95 15.97 -17.83
C MET A 45 39.30 15.34 -17.44
N ARG A 46 39.52 14.04 -17.68
CA ARG A 46 40.81 13.37 -17.39
C ARG A 46 41.87 13.68 -18.43
N GLY A 47 41.47 14.13 -19.61
CA GLY A 47 42.38 14.67 -20.63
C GLY A 47 43.19 15.86 -20.11
N TYR A 48 42.66 16.64 -19.16
CA TYR A 48 43.42 17.71 -18.49
C TYR A 48 44.59 17.18 -17.65
N GLY A 49 44.52 15.93 -17.19
CA GLY A 49 45.57 15.24 -16.42
C GLY A 49 46.62 14.54 -17.28
N GLN A 50 46.68 14.78 -18.59
CA GLN A 50 47.59 14.13 -19.54
C GLN A 50 47.48 12.60 -19.62
N ARG A 51 46.39 12.02 -19.10
CA ARG A 51 46.04 10.62 -19.34
C ARG A 51 45.31 10.51 -20.68
N ASP A 52 45.50 9.39 -21.38
CA ASP A 52 44.78 9.13 -22.63
C ASP A 52 43.29 8.84 -22.31
N PRO A 53 42.36 9.77 -22.65
CA PRO A 53 40.95 9.61 -22.33
C PRO A 53 40.33 8.40 -23.04
N LEU A 54 40.84 8.00 -24.20
CA LEU A 54 40.28 6.87 -24.95
C LEU A 54 40.51 5.55 -24.23
N GLN A 55 41.71 5.36 -23.67
CA GLN A 55 42.07 4.12 -22.99
C GLN A 55 41.32 3.99 -21.66
N GLU A 56 41.28 5.07 -20.88
CA GLU A 56 40.52 5.16 -19.63
C GLU A 56 39.03 4.82 -19.86
N TYR A 57 38.40 5.42 -20.88
CA TYR A 57 37.03 5.11 -21.25
C TYR A 57 36.85 3.62 -21.57
N LYS A 58 37.72 3.03 -22.40
CA LYS A 58 37.62 1.61 -22.76
C LYS A 58 37.74 0.69 -21.56
N THR A 59 38.70 0.97 -20.68
CA THR A 59 38.91 0.15 -19.48
C THR A 59 37.73 0.21 -18.53
N GLU A 60 37.21 1.42 -18.25
CA GLU A 60 36.06 1.57 -17.34
C GLU A 60 34.75 1.07 -17.96
N ALA A 61 34.52 1.35 -19.25
CA ALA A 61 33.35 0.84 -19.96
C ALA A 61 33.29 -0.69 -19.94
N PHE A 62 34.44 -1.35 -20.11
CA PHE A 62 34.50 -2.81 -20.05
C PHE A 62 34.24 -3.35 -18.64
N THR A 63 34.81 -2.73 -17.60
CA THR A 63 34.51 -3.10 -16.20
C THR A 63 33.03 -2.92 -15.87
N LEU A 64 32.39 -1.85 -16.35
CA LEU A 64 30.94 -1.65 -16.18
C LEU A 64 30.13 -2.71 -16.93
N PHE A 65 30.58 -3.15 -18.09
CA PHE A 65 29.94 -4.22 -18.85
C PHE A 65 30.04 -5.57 -18.13
N GLU A 66 31.22 -5.95 -17.62
CA GLU A 66 31.39 -7.20 -16.85
C GLU A 66 30.49 -7.22 -15.60
N ARG A 67 30.39 -6.06 -14.94
CA ARG A 67 29.46 -5.88 -13.82
C ARG A 67 28.00 -6.07 -14.26
N MET A 68 27.58 -5.44 -15.36
CA MET A 68 26.22 -5.58 -15.90
C MET A 68 25.85 -7.04 -16.18
N ILE A 69 26.78 -7.84 -16.73
CA ILE A 69 26.54 -9.26 -16.97
C ILE A 69 26.38 -10.04 -15.66
N THR A 70 27.18 -9.71 -14.64
CA THR A 70 27.06 -10.31 -13.31
C THR A 70 25.70 -9.96 -12.66
N ASP A 71 25.34 -8.67 -12.71
CA ASP A 71 24.07 -8.16 -12.19
C ASP A 71 22.88 -8.80 -12.93
N LEU A 72 22.99 -9.04 -14.25
CA LEU A 72 21.98 -9.74 -15.04
C LEU A 72 21.76 -11.18 -14.54
N GLN A 73 22.85 -11.93 -14.31
CA GLN A 73 22.77 -13.31 -13.83
C GLN A 73 22.14 -13.39 -12.44
N GLU A 74 22.52 -12.49 -11.52
CA GLU A 74 21.94 -12.41 -10.18
C GLU A 74 20.46 -12.02 -10.23
N LEU A 75 20.11 -11.01 -11.04
CA LEU A 75 18.74 -10.53 -11.18
C LEU A 75 17.83 -11.63 -11.73
N VAL A 76 18.21 -12.28 -12.83
CA VAL A 76 17.42 -13.36 -13.45
C VAL A 76 17.25 -14.52 -12.47
N THR A 77 18.32 -14.95 -11.81
CA THR A 77 18.25 -16.06 -10.83
C THR A 77 17.35 -15.70 -9.65
N SER A 78 17.45 -14.48 -9.13
CA SER A 78 16.62 -14.02 -8.01
C SER A 78 15.13 -13.92 -8.38
N GLN A 79 14.82 -13.42 -9.59
CA GLN A 79 13.45 -13.31 -10.07
C GLN A 79 12.84 -14.69 -10.32
N LEU A 80 13.55 -15.59 -11.00
CA LEU A 80 13.08 -16.97 -11.21
C LEU A 80 12.78 -17.71 -9.90
N MET A 81 13.56 -17.46 -8.85
CA MET A 81 13.30 -18.07 -7.55
C MET A 81 12.10 -17.45 -6.83
N ARG A 82 11.80 -16.16 -7.04
CA ARG A 82 10.70 -15.43 -6.40
C ARG A 82 9.37 -15.51 -7.14
N VAL A 83 9.37 -15.77 -8.44
CA VAL A 83 8.14 -15.80 -9.26
C VAL A 83 7.18 -16.87 -8.75
N GLU A 84 5.97 -16.44 -8.44
CA GLU A 84 4.81 -17.28 -8.19
C GLU A 84 3.77 -16.96 -9.26
N ILE A 85 3.38 -17.97 -10.03
CA ILE A 85 2.41 -17.83 -11.11
C ILE A 85 1.04 -18.07 -10.47
N LEU A 86 0.19 -17.05 -10.50
CA LEU A 86 -1.22 -17.19 -10.15
C LEU A 86 -1.94 -17.77 -11.36
N PRO A 87 -2.62 -18.93 -11.25
CA PRO A 87 -3.45 -19.41 -12.33
C PRO A 87 -4.61 -18.45 -12.58
N GLU A 88 -5.01 -18.29 -13.85
CA GLU A 88 -6.26 -17.63 -14.21
C GLU A 88 -7.41 -18.33 -13.47
N GLY A 89 -8.20 -17.56 -12.70
CA GLY A 89 -9.28 -18.06 -11.84
C GLY A 89 -9.07 -17.89 -10.33
N TYR A 90 -7.90 -17.40 -9.87
CA TYR A 90 -7.70 -17.15 -8.44
C TYR A 90 -8.70 -16.13 -7.84
N GLU A 91 -9.22 -15.21 -8.65
CA GLU A 91 -10.21 -14.22 -8.20
C GLU A 91 -11.57 -14.84 -7.90
N GLU A 92 -11.91 -15.99 -8.49
CA GLU A 92 -13.17 -16.70 -8.22
C GLU A 92 -13.20 -17.39 -6.86
N GLY A 93 -12.04 -17.53 -6.19
CA GLY A 93 -11.91 -18.17 -4.88
C GLY A 93 -11.64 -17.22 -3.71
N LEU A 94 -11.57 -15.91 -3.95
CA LEU A 94 -11.47 -14.93 -2.87
C LEU A 94 -12.85 -14.77 -2.21
N PRO A 95 -12.97 -14.96 -0.88
CA PRO A 95 -14.23 -14.68 -0.19
C PRO A 95 -14.60 -13.23 -0.47
N THR A 96 -15.83 -13.02 -0.96
CA THR A 96 -16.35 -11.67 -1.15
C THR A 96 -16.41 -10.98 0.22
N ALA A 97 -16.44 -9.65 0.23
CA ALA A 97 -16.49 -8.89 1.49
C ALA A 97 -17.64 -9.31 2.42
N ASP A 98 -18.68 -9.95 1.87
CA ASP A 98 -19.84 -10.49 2.57
C ASP A 98 -19.58 -11.82 3.31
N GLU A 99 -18.51 -12.56 2.98
CA GLU A 99 -18.17 -13.87 3.57
C GLU A 99 -17.03 -13.79 4.61
N LEU A 100 -16.44 -12.61 4.82
CA LEU A 100 -15.42 -12.43 5.85
C LEU A 100 -16.08 -12.44 7.23
N PRO A 101 -15.52 -13.18 8.21
CA PRO A 101 -16.00 -13.11 9.59
C PRO A 101 -15.90 -11.68 10.11
N GLU A 102 -16.86 -11.27 10.92
CA GLU A 102 -16.84 -9.95 11.55
C GLU A 102 -15.52 -9.75 12.30
N MET A 103 -14.89 -8.60 12.06
CA MET A 103 -13.60 -8.28 12.64
C MET A 103 -13.78 -8.03 14.15
N GLN A 104 -13.38 -9.01 14.98
CA GLN A 104 -13.41 -8.88 16.43
C GLN A 104 -12.23 -8.04 16.93
N ALA A 105 -12.53 -6.99 17.70
CA ALA A 105 -11.53 -6.15 18.33
C ALA A 105 -11.23 -6.70 19.73
N HIS A 106 -9.95 -6.97 20.01
CA HIS A 106 -9.49 -7.45 21.32
C HIS A 106 -8.54 -6.41 21.93
N HIS A 107 -8.75 -6.06 23.21
CA HIS A 107 -7.84 -5.23 24.01
C HIS A 107 -7.63 -5.89 25.37
N PHE A 108 -6.61 -6.75 25.42
CA PHE A 108 -6.21 -7.40 26.66
C PHE A 108 -5.44 -6.43 27.56
N ASP A 109 -5.95 -6.20 28.79
CA ASP A 109 -5.22 -5.46 29.81
C ASP A 109 -4.07 -6.32 30.38
N PRO A 110 -2.81 -5.85 30.31
CA PRO A 110 -1.65 -6.57 30.81
C PRO A 110 -1.64 -6.87 32.32
N PHE A 111 -2.43 -6.15 33.13
CA PHE A 111 -2.44 -6.32 34.59
C PHE A 111 -3.56 -7.23 35.09
N SER A 112 -4.73 -7.16 34.48
CA SER A 112 -5.89 -7.98 34.87
C SER A 112 -6.04 -9.25 34.03
N GLY A 113 -5.48 -9.28 32.82
CA GLY A 113 -5.63 -10.38 31.87
C GLY A 113 -7.04 -10.51 31.28
N SER A 114 -7.94 -9.57 31.58
CA SER A 114 -9.27 -9.49 30.96
C SER A 114 -9.22 -8.71 29.65
N ASP A 115 -10.05 -9.11 28.70
CA ASP A 115 -10.28 -8.38 27.47
C ASP A 115 -11.35 -7.30 27.72
N GLU A 116 -10.94 -6.03 27.63
CA GLU A 116 -11.81 -4.88 27.91
C GLU A 116 -12.80 -4.59 26.78
N LEU A 117 -12.60 -5.20 25.61
CA LEU A 117 -13.46 -5.02 24.44
C LEU A 117 -14.36 -6.23 24.15
N ASP A 118 -14.37 -7.21 25.06
CA ASP A 118 -15.30 -8.34 24.98
C ASP A 118 -16.73 -7.86 25.30
N ASP A 119 -17.70 -8.27 24.50
CA ASP A 119 -19.08 -7.79 24.60
C ASP A 119 -19.68 -8.07 25.99
N GLU A 120 -19.34 -9.19 26.61
CA GLU A 120 -19.76 -9.55 27.96
C GLU A 120 -19.22 -8.58 29.02
N VAL A 121 -18.00 -8.08 28.83
CA VAL A 121 -17.34 -7.13 29.75
C VAL A 121 -17.89 -5.73 29.56
N ILE A 122 -18.14 -5.32 28.31
CA ILE A 122 -18.79 -4.03 27.97
C ILE A 122 -20.21 -3.99 28.54
N GLU A 123 -21.00 -5.05 28.36
CA GLU A 123 -22.38 -5.15 28.86
C GLU A 123 -22.42 -5.12 30.40
N ALA A 124 -21.44 -5.78 31.06
CA ALA A 124 -21.30 -5.77 32.51
C ALA A 124 -20.80 -4.43 33.10
N THR A 125 -19.97 -3.66 32.37
CA THR A 125 -19.46 -2.36 32.86
C THR A 125 -20.38 -1.18 32.58
N PHE A 126 -21.15 -1.22 31.49
CA PHE A 126 -21.98 -0.08 31.09
C PHE A 126 -23.50 -0.29 31.24
N GLY A 127 -23.97 -1.53 31.47
CA GLY A 127 -25.39 -1.83 31.45
C GLY A 127 -26.03 -1.43 30.11
N ASP A 128 -27.35 -1.57 30.00
CA ASP A 128 -28.16 -1.27 28.80
C ASP A 128 -28.25 0.25 28.47
N ALA A 129 -27.19 1.00 28.76
CA ALA A 129 -27.03 2.39 28.44
C ALA A 129 -26.21 2.52 27.14
N PRO A 130 -26.73 3.18 26.09
CA PRO A 130 -25.99 3.37 24.86
C PRO A 130 -24.78 4.27 25.15
N VAL A 131 -23.63 3.63 25.32
CA VAL A 131 -22.33 4.29 25.24
C VAL A 131 -22.24 4.85 23.82
N MET A 132 -21.95 6.16 23.71
CA MET A 132 -21.77 6.95 22.46
C MET A 132 -22.92 7.92 22.04
N ALA A 133 -23.54 8.67 22.95
CA ALA A 133 -24.47 9.75 22.55
C ALA A 133 -23.85 11.16 22.38
N SER A 134 -22.62 11.44 22.84
CA SER A 134 -22.09 12.82 22.82
C SER A 134 -21.35 13.21 21.53
N ASN A 135 -20.94 12.25 20.69
CA ASN A 135 -20.20 12.50 19.44
C ASN A 135 -20.84 11.88 18.18
N ALA A 136 -21.91 11.11 18.32
CA ALA A 136 -22.62 10.52 17.19
C ALA A 136 -23.30 11.61 16.33
N ARG A 137 -23.10 11.52 15.01
CA ARG A 137 -23.89 12.30 14.05
C ARG A 137 -25.24 11.61 13.92
N VAL A 138 -26.25 12.13 14.61
CA VAL A 138 -27.65 11.65 14.51
C VAL A 138 -28.22 12.09 13.15
N ALA A 139 -28.88 11.18 12.42
CA ALA A 139 -29.54 11.48 11.17
C ALA A 139 -30.65 12.55 11.36
N PRO A 140 -30.88 13.46 10.40
CA PRO A 140 -31.79 14.60 10.57
C PRO A 140 -33.24 14.20 10.88
N GLU A 141 -33.68 13.01 10.48
CA GLU A 141 -35.04 12.48 10.72
C GLU A 141 -35.27 12.04 12.17
N MET A 142 -34.20 11.74 12.92
CA MET A 142 -34.27 11.32 14.32
C MET A 142 -34.03 12.48 15.31
N ARG A 143 -33.97 13.73 14.82
CA ARG A 143 -33.77 14.92 15.66
C ARG A 143 -35.14 15.53 15.98
N ASP A 144 -35.54 15.48 17.24
CA ASP A 144 -36.78 16.11 17.68
C ASP A 144 -36.56 17.64 17.80
N PRO A 145 -37.31 18.50 17.07
CA PRO A 145 -37.18 19.94 17.17
C PRO A 145 -37.38 20.53 18.58
N GLU A 146 -38.11 19.83 19.46
CA GLU A 146 -38.42 20.29 20.82
C GLU A 146 -37.41 19.80 21.87
N ASP A 147 -36.60 18.79 21.57
CA ASP A 147 -35.61 18.23 22.51
C ASP A 147 -34.17 18.35 21.98
N PRO A 148 -33.39 19.36 22.44
CA PRO A 148 -31.98 19.55 22.07
C PRO A 148 -31.04 18.39 22.40
N SER A 149 -31.41 17.51 23.34
CA SER A 149 -30.58 16.36 23.71
C SER A 149 -30.52 15.30 22.60
N THR A 150 -31.54 15.26 21.74
CA THR A 150 -31.65 14.32 20.61
C THR A 150 -30.84 14.73 19.38
N TRP A 151 -30.32 15.96 19.33
CA TRP A 151 -29.72 16.51 18.11
C TRP A 151 -28.32 15.96 17.80
N GLY A 152 -27.60 15.48 18.82
CA GLY A 152 -26.21 15.02 18.70
C GLY A 152 -25.29 16.08 18.07
N LYS A 153 -24.30 15.63 17.29
CA LYS A 153 -23.34 16.53 16.61
C LYS A 153 -23.91 17.12 15.32
N VAL A 154 -24.53 18.29 15.41
CA VAL A 154 -25.08 19.05 14.27
C VAL A 154 -23.99 19.83 13.53
N GLY A 155 -23.94 19.72 12.20
CA GLY A 155 -22.99 20.47 11.37
C GLY A 155 -23.26 21.98 11.40
N ARG A 156 -22.19 22.78 11.52
CA ARG A 156 -22.28 24.26 11.64
C ARG A 156 -23.09 24.96 10.54
N ASN A 157 -23.16 24.39 9.33
CA ASN A 157 -23.88 24.95 8.19
C ASN A 157 -25.20 24.22 7.85
N GLU A 158 -25.55 23.13 8.56
CA GLU A 158 -26.81 22.39 8.38
C GLU A 158 -28.03 23.24 8.77
N PRO A 159 -29.23 22.97 8.24
CA PRO A 159 -30.45 23.54 8.79
C PRO A 159 -30.56 23.23 10.28
N CYS A 160 -30.94 24.23 11.08
CA CYS A 160 -31.13 24.04 12.52
C CYS A 160 -32.21 22.98 12.78
N PRO A 161 -31.94 21.96 13.61
CA PRO A 161 -32.94 20.94 13.97
C PRO A 161 -34.18 21.51 14.67
N CYS A 162 -34.05 22.70 15.25
CA CYS A 162 -35.12 23.47 15.88
C CYS A 162 -36.24 23.98 14.95
N GLY A 163 -36.28 23.56 13.67
CA GLY A 163 -37.31 23.98 12.70
C GLY A 163 -37.24 25.44 12.24
N SER A 164 -36.26 26.24 12.71
CA SER A 164 -36.19 27.69 12.45
C SER A 164 -35.86 28.10 11.00
N GLY A 165 -35.58 27.15 10.11
CA GLY A 165 -35.18 27.39 8.71
C GLY A 165 -33.81 28.07 8.53
N LYS A 166 -33.11 28.42 9.60
CA LYS A 166 -31.79 29.05 9.59
C LYS A 166 -30.68 28.01 9.71
N LYS A 167 -29.49 28.29 9.18
CA LYS A 167 -28.30 27.46 9.40
C LYS A 167 -27.95 27.41 10.90
N TYR A 168 -27.47 26.27 11.41
CA TYR A 168 -27.17 26.05 12.82
C TYR A 168 -26.31 27.17 13.44
N LYS A 169 -25.23 27.61 12.77
CA LYS A 169 -24.38 28.74 13.21
C LYS A 169 -25.07 30.10 13.36
N ARG A 170 -26.26 30.28 12.77
CA ARG A 170 -27.06 31.50 12.83
C ARG A 170 -28.25 31.37 13.80
N CYS A 171 -28.37 30.23 14.47
CA CYS A 171 -29.41 29.92 15.46
C CYS A 171 -28.74 29.39 16.74
N HIS A 172 -28.97 28.14 17.13
CA HIS A 172 -28.43 27.53 18.35
C HIS A 172 -26.89 27.36 18.39
N GLY A 173 -26.21 27.44 17.25
CA GLY A 173 -24.75 27.45 17.15
C GLY A 173 -24.11 28.85 17.11
N LYS A 174 -24.86 29.90 17.49
CA LYS A 174 -24.32 31.27 17.56
C LYS A 174 -23.47 31.40 18.83
N LEU A 175 -22.16 31.52 18.65
CA LEU A 175 -21.26 31.91 19.72
C LEU A 175 -21.57 33.38 20.08
N ALA A 176 -21.80 33.63 21.36
CA ALA A 176 -21.92 34.98 21.91
C ALA A 176 -20.58 35.72 21.81
#